data_AF-A0A2R6MWH0-F1
#
_entry.id   AF-A0A2R6MWH0-F1
#
_cell.length_a   1.000
_cell.length_b   1.000
_cell.length_c   1.000
_cell.angle_alpha   90.00
_cell.angle_beta   90.00
_cell.angle_gamma   90.00
#
_symmetry.space_group_name_H-M   'P 1'
#
loop_
_entity.id
_entity.type
_entity.pdbx_description
1 polymer ?
#
loop_
_entity_poly.entity_id
_entity_poly.type
_entity_poly.pdbx_seq_one_letter_code
_entity_poly.pdbx_strand_id
1 'polypeptide(L)'
;DFSTPVLVKADGARMRRFKAPDDREPRLPSRAGTVIPIASAHVMGQPLDGDRVHRVDRVSELTGLDPGDEIRPRDIATVLTSERGGRKGVPEGATVVPLLNMVDDATLEERAREVAHAIHDLADVPRVVLAEMRADDPLVAVVE
;
A
#
# COMPACT_ATOMS: atom_id res chain seq x y z
N ASP A 1 18.66 17.93 12.34
CA ASP A 1 18.97 16.56 12.75
C ASP A 1 17.88 16.11 13.71
N PHE A 2 16.94 15.30 13.23
CA PHE A 2 15.92 14.71 14.10
C PHE A 2 16.40 13.31 14.44
N SER A 3 17.11 13.16 15.55
CA SER A 3 17.56 11.85 16.06
C SER A 3 16.39 10.94 16.49
N THR A 4 15.17 11.48 16.53
CA THR A 4 13.94 10.76 16.87
C THR A 4 12.97 10.82 15.68
N PRO A 5 12.54 9.68 15.11
CA PRO A 5 11.55 9.67 14.05
C PRO A 5 10.19 10.17 14.58
N VAL A 6 9.53 11.04 13.81
CA VAL A 6 8.14 11.46 14.07
C VAL A 6 7.23 10.68 13.14
N LEU A 7 6.36 9.85 13.70
CA LEU A 7 5.40 9.07 12.93
C LEU A 7 4.10 9.85 12.76
N VAL A 8 3.67 10.03 11.51
CA VAL A 8 2.45 10.77 11.18
C VAL A 8 1.54 9.87 10.36
N LYS A 9 0.29 9.72 10.81
CA LYS A 9 -0.78 9.11 10.01
C LYS A 9 -1.35 10.17 9.07
N ALA A 10 -1.09 10.03 7.77
CA ALA A 10 -1.48 11.02 6.77
C ALA A 10 -2.91 10.84 6.22
N ASP A 11 -3.44 9.62 6.28
CA ASP A 11 -4.83 9.28 5.93
C ASP A 11 -5.26 7.93 6.55
N GLY A 12 -6.45 7.44 6.23
CA GLY A 12 -6.93 6.16 6.72
C GLY A 12 -7.92 5.47 5.77
N ALA A 13 -8.03 4.15 5.89
CA ALA A 13 -8.95 3.35 5.08
C ALA A 13 -10.34 3.15 5.73
N ARG A 14 -10.69 3.88 6.80
CA ARG A 14 -11.90 3.62 7.62
C ARG A 14 -12.10 2.13 7.99
N MET A 15 -11.06 1.44 8.45
CA MET A 15 -11.06 0.00 8.77
C MET A 15 -11.18 -0.97 7.57
N ARG A 16 -11.13 -0.47 6.33
CA ARG A 16 -11.05 -1.30 5.11
C ARG A 16 -9.62 -1.80 4.88
N ARG A 17 -9.47 -2.84 4.07
CA ARG A 17 -8.22 -3.54 3.77
C ARG A 17 -7.37 -2.84 2.72
N PHE A 18 -8.00 -2.07 1.83
CA PHE A 18 -7.35 -1.41 0.72
C PHE A 18 -8.02 -0.06 0.41
N LYS A 19 -7.30 0.85 -0.25
CA LYS A 19 -7.81 2.21 -0.53
C LYS A 19 -7.08 2.90 -1.67
N ALA A 20 -7.73 3.91 -2.23
CA ALA A 20 -7.09 5.01 -2.94
C ALA A 20 -7.45 6.37 -2.28
N PRO A 21 -6.52 7.35 -2.24
CA PRO A 21 -6.77 8.65 -1.61
C PRO A 21 -7.74 9.54 -2.42
N ASP A 22 -8.51 10.37 -1.72
CA ASP A 22 -9.30 11.43 -2.36
C ASP A 22 -8.51 12.73 -2.56
N ASP A 23 -9.12 13.81 -3.05
CA ASP A 23 -8.41 15.07 -3.32
C ASP A 23 -8.00 15.85 -2.07
N ARG A 24 -8.49 15.45 -0.91
CA ARG A 24 -8.12 15.99 0.40
C ARG A 24 -7.07 15.13 1.11
N GLU A 25 -6.70 14.00 0.54
CA GLU A 25 -5.74 13.04 1.09
C GLU A 25 -4.63 12.68 0.07
N PRO A 26 -3.48 12.16 0.54
CA PRO A 26 -3.05 12.11 1.95
C PRO A 26 -2.59 13.50 2.46
N ARG A 27 -2.66 13.72 3.78
CA ARG A 27 -2.14 14.93 4.42
C ARG A 27 -0.67 14.74 4.83
N LEU A 28 0.20 14.60 3.84
CA LEU A 28 1.64 14.42 4.08
C LEU A 28 2.29 15.73 4.55
N PRO A 29 3.14 15.70 5.59
CA PRO A 29 4.00 16.84 5.92
C PRO A 29 4.96 17.14 4.75
N SER A 30 5.18 18.41 4.43
CA SER A 30 6.08 18.83 3.35
C SER A 30 7.55 18.43 3.55
N ARG A 31 7.93 18.06 4.77
CA ARG A 31 9.27 17.60 5.15
C ARG A 31 9.34 16.11 5.46
N ALA A 32 8.34 15.32 5.06
CA ALA A 32 8.39 13.88 5.24
C ALA A 32 9.59 13.31 4.47
N GLY A 33 10.53 12.69 5.18
CA GLY A 33 11.68 12.01 4.55
C GLY A 33 11.36 10.59 4.07
N THR A 34 10.29 9.99 4.60
CA THR A 34 9.80 8.67 4.19
C THR A 34 8.29 8.66 4.16
N VAL A 35 7.72 8.07 3.11
CA VAL A 35 6.28 7.85 2.96
C VAL A 35 6.04 6.35 2.84
N ILE A 36 5.08 5.85 3.61
CA ILE A 36 4.75 4.42 3.69
C ILE A 36 3.30 4.23 3.20
N PRO A 37 3.10 3.94 1.91
CA PRO A 37 1.81 3.47 1.41
C PRO A 37 1.51 2.06 1.94
N ILE A 38 0.34 1.87 2.53
CA ILE A 38 -0.02 0.61 3.21
C ILE A 38 -1.22 -0.04 2.51
N ALA A 39 -1.11 -1.34 2.24
CA ALA A 39 -2.24 -2.21 1.89
C ALA A 39 -2.23 -3.48 2.75
N SER A 40 -3.37 -4.16 2.86
CA SER A 40 -3.49 -5.45 3.52
C SER A 40 -3.35 -6.59 2.52
N ALA A 41 -2.54 -7.60 2.82
CA ALA A 41 -2.42 -8.81 2.00
C ALA A 41 -3.76 -9.55 1.82
N HIS A 42 -4.64 -9.51 2.84
CA HIS A 42 -6.00 -10.07 2.79
C HIS A 42 -6.93 -9.47 1.72
N VAL A 43 -6.57 -8.37 1.04
CA VAL A 43 -7.39 -7.88 -0.09
C VAL A 43 -7.18 -8.71 -1.36
N MET A 44 -6.07 -9.46 -1.46
CA MET A 44 -5.75 -10.25 -2.64
C MET A 44 -6.74 -11.41 -2.83
N GLY A 45 -7.28 -11.55 -4.04
CA GLY A 45 -8.29 -12.57 -4.36
C GLY A 45 -9.68 -12.24 -3.82
N GLN A 46 -9.88 -11.04 -3.26
CA GLN A 46 -11.20 -10.57 -2.85
C GLN A 46 -11.82 -9.73 -3.96
N PRO A 47 -13.17 -9.66 -4.04
CA PRO A 47 -13.84 -8.76 -4.96
C PRO A 47 -13.58 -7.30 -4.61
N LEU A 48 -13.55 -6.46 -5.64
CA LEU A 48 -13.53 -5.01 -5.51
C LEU A 48 -14.89 -4.51 -5.02
N ASP A 49 -15.02 -4.35 -3.70
CA ASP A 49 -16.27 -3.95 -3.03
C ASP A 49 -16.05 -2.92 -1.91
N GLY A 50 -17.14 -2.29 -1.45
CA GLY A 50 -17.11 -1.27 -0.41
C GLY A 50 -16.88 -1.81 1.02
N ASP A 51 -16.98 -3.12 1.22
CA ASP A 51 -16.75 -3.79 2.50
C ASP A 51 -15.25 -3.87 2.79
N ARG A 52 -14.45 -4.12 1.75
CA ARG A 52 -13.00 -4.33 1.83
C ARG A 52 -12.18 -3.17 1.28
N VAL A 53 -12.75 -2.36 0.39
CA VAL A 53 -12.05 -1.28 -0.29
C VAL A 53 -12.68 0.07 0.04
N HIS A 54 -11.84 1.00 0.49
CA HIS A 54 -12.25 2.37 0.70
C HIS A 54 -12.15 3.16 -0.61
N ARG A 55 -13.29 3.73 -1.06
CA ARG A 55 -13.44 4.45 -2.34
C ARG A 55 -13.21 3.54 -3.55
N VAL A 56 -14.12 2.60 -3.74
CA VAL A 56 -14.13 1.63 -4.86
C VAL A 56 -13.88 2.32 -6.21
N ASP A 57 -14.65 3.37 -6.53
CA ASP A 57 -14.54 4.08 -7.81
C ASP A 57 -13.12 4.57 -8.10
N ARG A 58 -12.38 5.03 -7.07
CA ARG A 58 -11.00 5.49 -7.27
C ARG A 58 -10.02 4.33 -7.49
N VAL A 59 -10.27 3.18 -6.88
CA VAL A 59 -9.46 1.98 -7.16
C VAL A 59 -9.77 1.50 -8.57
N SER A 60 -11.05 1.43 -8.96
CA SER A 60 -11.48 1.12 -10.33
C SER A 60 -10.82 2.04 -11.36
N GLU A 61 -10.81 3.34 -11.13
CA GLU A 61 -10.14 4.30 -12.04
C GLU A 61 -8.63 4.07 -12.19
N LEU A 62 -7.97 3.54 -11.17
CA LEU A 62 -6.52 3.30 -11.18
C LEU A 62 -6.16 1.97 -11.83
N THR A 63 -6.97 0.93 -11.60
CA THR A 63 -6.66 -0.44 -11.99
C THR A 63 -7.40 -0.88 -13.25
N GLY A 64 -8.49 -0.19 -13.62
CA GLY A 64 -9.41 -0.60 -14.68
C GLY A 64 -10.34 -1.75 -14.29
N LEU A 65 -10.42 -2.10 -13.00
CA LEU A 65 -11.32 -3.14 -12.48
C LEU A 65 -12.74 -2.61 -12.34
N ASP A 66 -13.72 -3.44 -12.67
CA ASP A 66 -15.12 -3.18 -12.37
C ASP A 66 -15.47 -3.62 -10.93
N PRO A 67 -16.48 -3.01 -10.28
CA PRO A 67 -16.96 -3.48 -8.99
C PRO A 67 -17.36 -4.96 -9.02
N GLY A 68 -16.83 -5.75 -8.09
CA GLY A 68 -16.99 -7.19 -8.03
C GLY A 68 -15.85 -8.00 -8.65
N ASP A 69 -14.99 -7.40 -9.47
CA ASP A 69 -13.82 -8.08 -10.03
C ASP A 69 -12.83 -8.48 -8.94
N GLU A 70 -12.11 -9.57 -9.17
CA GLU A 70 -11.07 -10.04 -8.26
C GLU A 70 -9.85 -9.11 -8.26
N ILE A 71 -9.43 -8.67 -7.07
CA ILE A 71 -8.21 -7.87 -6.89
C ILE A 71 -6.98 -8.78 -6.94
N ARG A 72 -6.15 -8.60 -7.97
CA ARG A 72 -4.91 -9.35 -8.18
C ARG A 72 -3.68 -8.60 -7.64
N PRO A 73 -2.54 -9.27 -7.46
CA PRO A 73 -1.31 -8.63 -6.97
C PRO A 73 -0.90 -7.38 -7.77
N ARG A 74 -1.03 -7.42 -9.10
CA ARG A 74 -0.71 -6.30 -9.98
C ARG A 74 -1.62 -5.09 -9.77
N ASP A 75 -2.87 -5.28 -9.37
CA ASP A 75 -3.81 -4.19 -9.08
C ASP A 75 -3.40 -3.44 -7.81
N ILE A 76 -2.96 -4.19 -6.79
CA ILE A 76 -2.42 -3.61 -5.56
C ILE A 76 -1.15 -2.81 -5.87
N ALA A 77 -0.23 -3.39 -6.63
CA ALA A 77 0.99 -2.71 -7.05
C ALA A 77 0.66 -1.41 -7.81
N THR A 78 -0.28 -1.47 -8.77
CA THR A 78 -0.75 -0.32 -9.56
C THR A 78 -1.24 0.83 -8.67
N VAL A 79 -2.05 0.54 -7.66
CA VAL A 79 -2.53 1.58 -6.74
C VAL A 79 -1.38 2.11 -5.88
N LEU A 80 -0.52 1.25 -5.32
CA LEU A 80 0.55 1.66 -4.41
C LEU A 80 1.64 2.49 -5.12
N THR A 81 1.89 2.26 -6.41
CA THR A 81 2.89 2.99 -7.20
C THR A 81 2.32 4.19 -7.96
N SER A 82 1.00 4.35 -8.03
CA SER A 82 0.39 5.48 -8.74
C SER A 82 0.59 6.83 -8.04
N GLU A 83 0.91 7.87 -8.81
CA GLU A 83 0.91 9.28 -8.36
C GLU A 83 -0.48 9.81 -7.99
N ARG A 84 -1.54 9.11 -8.41
CA ARG A 84 -2.92 9.36 -7.99
C ARG A 84 -3.34 8.42 -6.84
N GLY A 85 -2.49 7.45 -6.50
CA GLY A 85 -2.66 6.42 -5.47
C GLY A 85 -1.66 6.56 -4.32
N GLY A 86 -0.89 5.51 -4.05
CA GLY A 86 0.05 5.43 -2.94
C GLY A 86 1.18 6.46 -2.99
N ARG A 87 1.54 6.97 -4.16
CA ARG A 87 2.57 8.02 -4.33
C ARG A 87 2.00 9.43 -4.40
N LYS A 88 0.69 9.61 -4.16
CA LYS A 88 0.05 10.92 -4.23
C LYS A 88 0.64 11.91 -3.22
N GLY A 89 1.15 13.02 -3.74
CA GLY A 89 1.66 14.13 -2.93
C GLY A 89 2.95 13.81 -2.16
N VAL A 90 3.67 12.75 -2.54
CA VAL A 90 4.99 12.42 -1.96
C VAL A 90 5.93 13.61 -2.18
N PRO A 91 6.55 14.17 -1.11
CA PRO A 91 7.49 15.27 -1.25
C PRO A 91 8.72 14.88 -2.07
N GLU A 92 9.30 15.87 -2.76
CA GLU A 92 10.57 15.68 -3.47
C GLU A 92 11.67 15.21 -2.52
N GLY A 93 12.44 14.21 -2.95
CA GLY A 93 13.51 13.59 -2.15
C GLY A 93 13.04 12.65 -1.03
N ALA A 94 11.73 12.49 -0.82
CA ALA A 94 11.22 11.50 0.13
C ALA A 94 11.37 10.06 -0.41
N THR A 95 11.77 9.14 0.45
CA THR A 95 11.81 7.71 0.10
C THR A 95 10.41 7.11 0.24
N VAL A 96 9.94 6.42 -0.80
CA VAL A 96 8.70 5.63 -0.73
C VAL A 96 9.04 4.20 -0.34
N VAL A 97 8.43 3.69 0.73
CA VAL A 97 8.59 2.30 1.17
C VAL A 97 7.20 1.69 1.31
N PRO A 98 6.68 1.02 0.27
CA PRO A 98 5.39 0.34 0.34
C PRO A 98 5.41 -0.78 1.40
N LEU A 99 4.30 -0.93 2.12
CA LEU A 99 4.14 -1.95 3.14
C LEU A 99 2.87 -2.76 2.91
N LEU A 100 3.03 -4.08 2.84
CA LEU A 100 1.93 -5.03 2.87
C LEU A 100 1.84 -5.62 4.28
N ASN A 101 0.76 -5.28 4.97
CA ASN A 101 0.49 -5.81 6.30
C ASN A 101 -0.43 -7.03 6.24
N MET A 102 -0.51 -7.75 7.35
CA MET A 102 -1.37 -8.92 7.55
C MET A 102 -0.98 -10.08 6.63
N VAL A 103 0.33 -10.26 6.43
CA VAL A 103 0.93 -11.42 5.78
C VAL A 103 0.97 -12.56 6.81
N ASP A 104 -0.21 -13.08 7.13
CA ASP A 104 -0.42 -13.94 8.32
C ASP A 104 -0.02 -15.41 8.09
N ASP A 105 0.27 -15.81 6.84
CA ASP A 105 0.65 -17.19 6.50
C ASP A 105 1.53 -17.25 5.24
N ALA A 106 2.10 -18.42 4.97
CA ALA A 106 3.00 -18.65 3.84
C ALA A 106 2.34 -18.42 2.47
N THR A 107 1.05 -18.69 2.33
CA THR A 107 0.31 -18.44 1.07
C THR A 107 0.21 -16.94 0.82
N LEU A 108 -0.09 -16.17 1.87
CA LEU A 108 -0.11 -14.72 1.81
C LEU A 108 1.28 -14.14 1.58
N GLU A 109 2.34 -14.74 2.12
CA GLU A 109 3.71 -14.32 1.86
C GLU A 109 4.09 -14.47 0.38
N GLU A 110 3.83 -15.64 -0.21
CA GLU A 110 4.08 -15.88 -1.64
C GLU A 110 3.40 -14.84 -2.52
N ARG A 111 2.10 -14.59 -2.29
CA ARG A 111 1.34 -13.59 -3.06
C ARG A 111 1.80 -12.16 -2.77
N ALA A 112 2.23 -11.86 -1.54
CA ALA A 112 2.75 -10.54 -1.19
C ALA A 112 4.11 -10.27 -1.83
N ARG A 113 4.94 -11.31 -2.06
CA ARG A 113 6.15 -11.22 -2.87
C ARG A 113 5.84 -10.93 -4.35
N GLU A 114 4.77 -11.50 -4.89
CA GLU A 114 4.30 -11.15 -6.25
C GLU A 114 3.92 -9.66 -6.35
N VAL A 115 3.24 -9.10 -5.34
CA VAL A 115 2.96 -7.66 -5.28
C VAL A 115 4.26 -6.86 -5.20
N ALA A 116 5.22 -7.29 -4.37
CA ALA A 116 6.50 -6.59 -4.22
C ALA A 116 7.30 -6.54 -5.54
N HIS A 117 7.38 -7.65 -6.26
CA HIS A 117 8.00 -7.68 -7.59
C HIS A 117 7.25 -6.79 -8.59
N ALA A 118 5.92 -6.84 -8.60
CA ALA A 118 5.13 -5.96 -9.46
C ALA A 118 5.28 -4.47 -9.10
N ILE A 119 5.54 -4.13 -7.83
CA ILE A 119 5.86 -2.76 -7.43
C ILE A 119 7.20 -2.34 -8.03
N HIS A 120 8.23 -3.18 -7.93
CA HIS A 120 9.56 -2.91 -8.48
C HIS A 120 9.55 -2.80 -10.01
N ASP A 121 8.67 -3.53 -10.69
CA ASP A 121 8.46 -3.37 -12.13
C ASP A 121 7.83 -2.02 -12.51
N LEU A 122 7.02 -1.44 -11.61
CA LEU A 122 6.21 -0.24 -11.88
C LEU A 122 6.82 1.05 -11.32
N ALA A 123 7.68 0.96 -10.31
CA ALA A 123 8.30 2.11 -9.68
C ALA A 123 9.67 1.78 -9.08
N ASP A 124 10.58 2.74 -9.18
CA ASP A 124 11.86 2.71 -8.48
C ASP A 124 11.64 3.02 -6.99
N VAL A 125 11.50 1.96 -6.20
CA VAL A 125 11.47 2.02 -4.73
C VAL A 125 12.59 1.14 -4.20
N PRO A 126 13.29 1.54 -3.12
CA PRO A 126 14.45 0.78 -2.65
C PRO A 126 14.07 -0.55 -1.98
N ARG A 127 12.82 -0.70 -1.55
CA ARG A 127 12.30 -1.92 -0.90
C ARG A 127 10.79 -1.90 -0.72
N VAL A 128 10.22 -3.08 -0.60
CA VAL A 128 8.86 -3.35 -0.14
C VAL A 128 8.91 -4.18 1.14
N VAL A 129 8.13 -3.79 2.15
CA VAL A 129 8.09 -4.46 3.46
C VAL A 129 6.85 -5.35 3.55
N LEU A 130 7.05 -6.61 3.93
CA LEU A 130 6.00 -7.56 4.25
C LEU A 130 5.94 -7.72 5.77
N ALA A 131 4.76 -7.57 6.36
CA ALA A 131 4.61 -7.55 7.80
C ALA A 131 3.36 -8.28 8.32
N GLU A 132 3.48 -8.83 9.52
CA GLU A 132 2.39 -9.29 10.36
C GLU A 132 2.42 -8.50 11.67
N MET A 133 1.77 -7.34 11.72
CA MET A 133 1.85 -6.43 12.89
C MET A 133 1.30 -6.98 14.21
N ARG A 134 0.70 -8.19 14.23
CA ARG A 134 0.21 -8.83 15.45
C ARG A 134 1.21 -9.85 16.02
N ALA A 135 2.21 -10.25 15.26
CA ALA A 135 3.26 -11.15 15.72
C ALA A 135 4.23 -10.42 16.65
N ASP A 136 4.89 -11.17 17.54
CA ASP A 136 5.94 -10.63 18.41
C ASP A 136 7.14 -10.10 17.60
N ASP A 137 7.47 -10.77 16.50
CA ASP A 137 8.36 -10.28 15.45
C ASP A 137 7.55 -9.96 14.19
N PRO A 138 7.19 -8.68 13.95
CA PRO A 138 6.23 -8.33 12.93
C PRO A 138 6.81 -8.30 11.52
N LEU A 139 8.13 -8.43 11.34
CA LEU A 139 8.78 -8.37 10.03
C LEU A 139 8.79 -9.76 9.39
N VAL A 140 8.02 -9.93 8.32
CA VAL A 140 8.01 -11.19 7.55
C VAL A 140 9.16 -11.20 6.53
N ALA A 141 9.27 -10.12 5.74
CA ALA A 141 10.34 -9.99 4.75
C ALA A 141 10.58 -8.54 4.33
N VAL A 142 11.78 -8.29 3.81
CA VAL A 142 12.11 -7.09 3.02
C VAL A 142 12.48 -7.56 1.63
N VAL A 143 11.80 -7.04 0.61
CA VAL A 143 12.08 -7.33 -0.80
C VAL A 143 12.73 -6.10 -1.41
N GLU A 144 13.98 -6.24 -1.85
CA GLU A 144 14.81 -5.17 -2.46
C GLU A 144 14.83 -5.28 -3.99
#